data_AF-A0A937UKU7-F1
#
_entry.id   AF-A0A937UKU7-F1
#
_cell.length_a   1.000
_cell.length_b   1.000
_cell.length_c   1.000
_cell.angle_alpha   90.00
_cell.angle_beta   90.00
_cell.angle_gamma   90.00
#
_symmetry.space_group_name_H-M   'P 1'
#
loop_
_entity.id
_entity.type
_entity.pdbx_description
1 polymer ?
#
loop_
_entity_poly.entity_id
_entity_poly.type
_entity_poly.pdbx_seq_one_letter_code
_entity_poly.pdbx_strand_id
1 'polypeptide(L)'
;MTAARVQAWALSLLLAGVALGGANLVRNPSFEAGSPGAPEQWATSGDSTTVQQTLHVGRGRDGRRCARLTCTRFAMENPSSHAMLCQHDVPVTRGKVYRVSLWAKASGIADGMVSVALQDTTTWSTCGLSDAFLPTADWERHDFHFRAKRTCTTKTRLQIWFASTGTLWVDDIEFIEAGEDLYRPGHIIPPSGRANLIPNASFECGTSRWGSAEWDRTTHWGGQMNALFGALDATQAHHGRHSLRIELSEKTQPVSYFDYFDLHRTPIWAPLAANIGWLAVEPGKPHTLSVYLKAAAPNTPALLAIREFDHGQFEKSIRVGTAWERAALTFTPRRKWCYVLAGPDLRSAQADGPQKRQATVWLDALQLEQGRAPTAFAGGDAIEFALSTAKSGNVFIWGEDVAIRYRVAGGGTKEEGRLDFRVTDFAGNEVSSARKTVSGAEAGEWKPAQASPDGTRLRGALRVHVTLTIGNVTQKQRLRLAVIPPRPTGDTRFGVNHAYPWPHLLDRCRDAGLAWVRDWSLKWDTVEPEKGRFAFAEADYQINRPLRHALHVLAMAPFPSSRWASAASPEMRTGTGYRERRSVVAMAPRSMADFE
;
A
#
# COMPACT_ATOMS: atom_id res chain seq x y z
N MET A 1 -52.75 31.83 -28.24
CA MET A 1 -52.78 30.54 -28.97
C MET A 1 -51.56 29.73 -28.57
N THR A 2 -51.82 28.63 -27.87
CA THR A 2 -50.98 27.45 -27.55
C THR A 2 -49.51 27.62 -27.19
N ALA A 3 -49.24 27.42 -25.90
CA ALA A 3 -47.96 27.18 -25.27
C ALA A 3 -47.36 25.81 -25.66
N ALA A 4 -46.03 25.75 -25.79
CA ALA A 4 -45.27 24.51 -25.72
C ALA A 4 -43.94 24.77 -24.99
N ARG A 5 -43.91 24.42 -23.70
CA ARG A 5 -42.69 24.30 -22.90
C ARG A 5 -42.07 22.94 -23.20
N VAL A 6 -40.87 22.91 -23.78
CA VAL A 6 -40.02 21.71 -23.82
C VAL A 6 -38.99 21.86 -22.70
N GLN A 7 -39.18 21.12 -21.61
CA GLN A 7 -38.18 20.93 -20.57
C GLN A 7 -37.10 19.98 -21.09
N ALA A 8 -35.87 20.47 -21.19
CA ALA A 8 -34.69 19.65 -21.45
C ALA A 8 -34.32 18.88 -20.16
N TRP A 9 -34.45 17.55 -20.22
CA TRP A 9 -34.01 16.65 -19.16
C TRP A 9 -32.48 16.52 -19.20
N ALA A 10 -31.82 16.95 -18.13
CA ALA A 10 -30.41 16.65 -17.89
C ALA A 10 -30.27 15.19 -17.46
N LEU A 11 -29.81 14.34 -18.37
CA LEU A 11 -29.47 12.94 -18.08
C LEU A 11 -28.20 12.89 -17.22
N SER A 12 -28.36 12.86 -15.90
CA SER A 12 -27.29 12.54 -14.97
C SER A 12 -27.00 11.04 -15.05
N LEU A 13 -26.03 10.66 -15.86
CA LEU A 13 -25.47 9.30 -15.89
C LEU A 13 -24.73 9.03 -14.57
N LEU A 14 -25.48 8.57 -13.57
CA LEU A 14 -24.95 7.76 -12.48
C LEU A 14 -24.34 6.50 -13.11
N LEU A 15 -23.01 6.44 -13.15
CA LEU A 15 -22.28 5.18 -13.29
C LEU A 15 -22.53 4.35 -12.03
N ALA A 16 -23.73 3.77 -11.94
CA ALA A 16 -23.96 2.59 -11.15
C ALA A 16 -23.11 1.50 -11.80
N GLY A 17 -21.99 1.14 -11.16
CA GLY A 17 -21.40 -0.16 -11.42
C GLY A 17 -22.48 -1.18 -11.15
N VAL A 18 -23.01 -1.77 -12.23
CA VAL A 18 -23.88 -2.94 -12.12
C VAL A 18 -22.99 -4.02 -11.53
N ALA A 19 -23.03 -4.15 -10.21
CA ALA A 19 -22.68 -5.41 -9.59
C ALA A 19 -23.63 -6.41 -10.24
N LEU A 20 -23.08 -7.30 -11.07
CA LEU A 20 -23.75 -8.56 -11.38
C LEU A 20 -23.93 -9.25 -10.02
N GLY A 21 -25.05 -8.96 -9.35
CA GLY A 21 -25.40 -9.56 -8.08
C GLY A 21 -25.66 -11.03 -8.33
N GLY A 22 -24.61 -11.85 -8.20
CA GLY A 22 -24.77 -13.29 -8.18
C GLY A 22 -25.75 -13.68 -7.08
N ALA A 23 -26.44 -14.80 -7.27
CA ALA A 23 -27.28 -15.36 -6.20
C ALA A 23 -26.43 -15.56 -4.93
N ASN A 24 -27.03 -15.28 -3.78
CA ASN A 24 -26.38 -15.47 -2.49
C ASN A 24 -26.02 -16.96 -2.32
N LEU A 25 -24.76 -17.23 -1.99
CA LEU A 25 -24.19 -18.58 -1.87
C LEU A 25 -24.53 -19.22 -0.53
N VAL A 26 -24.93 -18.42 0.47
CA VAL A 26 -25.46 -18.94 1.73
C VAL A 26 -26.97 -19.11 1.67
N ARG A 27 -27.46 -20.14 2.37
CA ARG A 27 -28.88 -20.47 2.51
C ARG A 27 -29.45 -19.76 3.73
N ASN A 28 -30.73 -19.39 3.66
CA ASN A 28 -31.43 -18.65 4.72
C ASN A 28 -30.63 -17.44 5.26
N PRO A 29 -30.18 -16.52 4.40
CA PRO A 29 -29.25 -15.44 4.77
C PRO A 29 -29.83 -14.42 5.75
N SER A 30 -31.15 -14.23 5.75
CA SER A 30 -31.89 -13.32 6.63
C SER A 30 -32.52 -14.03 7.83
N PHE A 31 -32.27 -15.33 8.01
CA PHE A 31 -32.79 -16.14 9.13
C PHE A 31 -34.32 -16.17 9.28
N GLU A 32 -35.06 -15.90 8.20
CA GLU A 32 -36.53 -15.89 8.21
C GLU A 32 -37.16 -17.29 8.11
N ALA A 33 -36.39 -18.29 7.68
CA ALA A 33 -36.82 -19.69 7.71
C ALA A 33 -36.35 -20.39 8.99
N GLY A 34 -37.17 -21.29 9.51
CA GLY A 34 -36.90 -22.08 10.71
C GLY A 34 -37.95 -21.94 11.82
N SER A 35 -37.63 -22.51 12.97
CA SER A 35 -38.47 -22.45 14.17
C SER A 35 -37.93 -21.41 15.15
N PRO A 36 -38.71 -20.95 16.15
CA PRO A 36 -38.20 -20.04 17.18
C PRO A 36 -36.94 -20.58 17.88
N GLY A 37 -36.85 -21.91 18.01
CA GLY A 37 -35.75 -22.60 18.66
C GLY A 37 -34.47 -22.69 17.83
N ALA A 38 -34.55 -22.62 16.49
CA ALA A 38 -33.37 -22.70 15.62
C ALA A 38 -33.64 -22.15 14.20
N PRO A 39 -32.77 -21.28 13.66
CA PRO A 39 -32.82 -20.90 12.25
C PRO A 39 -32.52 -22.10 11.35
N GLU A 40 -33.29 -22.26 10.27
CA GLU A 40 -33.06 -23.36 9.31
C GLU A 40 -31.70 -23.20 8.61
N GLN A 41 -31.04 -24.30 8.23
CA GLN A 41 -29.78 -24.33 7.46
C GLN A 41 -28.54 -23.77 8.20
N TRP A 42 -28.68 -23.41 9.47
CA TRP A 42 -27.60 -22.93 10.33
C TRP A 42 -27.51 -23.79 11.59
N ALA A 43 -26.29 -24.00 12.07
CA ALA A 43 -26.01 -24.86 13.22
C ALA A 43 -24.97 -24.24 14.15
N THR A 44 -24.88 -24.80 15.35
CA THR A 44 -23.77 -24.55 16.26
C THR A 44 -22.66 -25.59 16.12
N SER A 45 -21.43 -25.19 16.35
CA SER A 45 -20.28 -26.11 16.44
C SER A 45 -19.34 -25.68 17.58
N GLY A 46 -18.53 -26.59 18.07
CA GLY A 46 -17.63 -26.38 19.21
C GLY A 46 -17.69 -27.54 20.19
N ASP A 47 -16.74 -27.58 21.11
CA ASP A 47 -16.64 -28.61 22.14
C ASP A 47 -17.65 -28.36 23.28
N SER A 48 -18.67 -29.21 23.37
CA SER A 48 -19.74 -29.09 24.36
C SER A 48 -19.28 -29.36 25.81
N THR A 49 -18.12 -29.98 26.00
CA THR A 49 -17.55 -30.23 27.34
C THR A 49 -16.93 -28.96 27.93
N THR A 50 -16.46 -28.04 27.08
CA THR A 50 -15.80 -26.79 27.47
C THR A 50 -16.62 -25.54 27.17
N VAL A 51 -17.64 -25.65 26.31
CA VAL A 51 -18.50 -24.54 25.88
C VAL A 51 -19.98 -24.90 25.99
N GLN A 52 -20.77 -24.05 26.67
CA GLN A 52 -22.23 -24.14 26.68
C GLN A 52 -22.82 -23.01 25.84
N GLN A 53 -23.33 -23.38 24.66
CA GLN A 53 -23.88 -22.45 23.68
C GLN A 53 -25.29 -22.83 23.22
N THR A 54 -26.08 -21.83 22.86
CA THR A 54 -27.43 -21.99 22.30
C THR A 54 -27.62 -21.04 21.13
N LEU A 55 -28.19 -21.55 20.04
CA LEU A 55 -28.59 -20.77 18.87
C LEU A 55 -30.11 -20.71 18.80
N HIS A 56 -30.66 -19.50 18.76
CA HIS A 56 -32.09 -19.25 18.64
C HIS A 56 -32.39 -18.18 17.60
N VAL A 57 -33.66 -18.04 17.23
CA VAL A 57 -34.12 -16.91 16.46
C VAL A 57 -34.35 -15.71 17.39
N GLY A 58 -33.65 -14.60 17.13
CA GLY A 58 -33.83 -13.33 17.83
C GLY A 58 -34.58 -12.29 17.00
N ARG A 59 -34.74 -11.09 17.54
CA ARG A 59 -35.30 -9.94 16.80
C ARG A 59 -34.23 -9.30 15.92
N GLY A 60 -34.43 -9.36 14.61
CA GLY A 60 -33.52 -8.86 13.58
C GLY A 60 -33.44 -7.34 13.50
N ARG A 61 -32.54 -6.84 12.64
CA ARG A 61 -32.25 -5.39 12.52
C ARG A 61 -33.44 -4.62 11.95
N ASP A 62 -34.20 -5.25 11.08
CA ASP A 62 -35.43 -4.70 10.47
C ASP A 62 -36.67 -4.94 11.34
N GLY A 63 -36.48 -5.53 12.52
CA GLY A 63 -37.53 -5.90 13.46
C GLY A 63 -38.09 -7.30 13.27
N ARG A 64 -37.63 -8.07 12.28
CA ARG A 64 -38.04 -9.46 12.01
C ARG A 64 -37.13 -10.46 12.72
N ARG A 65 -36.52 -11.41 12.01
CA ARG A 65 -35.72 -12.50 12.60
C ARG A 65 -34.22 -12.29 12.38
N CYS A 66 -33.42 -12.85 13.28
CA CYS A 66 -31.96 -12.96 13.13
C CYS A 66 -31.46 -14.23 13.84
N ALA A 67 -30.22 -14.63 13.59
CA ALA A 67 -29.55 -15.62 14.43
C ALA A 67 -29.05 -14.98 15.73
N ARG A 68 -29.40 -15.56 16.88
CA ARG A 68 -28.88 -15.20 18.20
C ARG A 68 -28.10 -16.37 18.79
N LEU A 69 -26.78 -16.24 18.84
CA LEU A 69 -25.87 -17.20 19.45
C LEU A 69 -25.48 -16.71 20.85
N THR A 70 -25.79 -17.50 21.88
CA THR A 70 -25.48 -17.19 23.29
C THR A 70 -24.52 -18.23 23.86
N CYS A 71 -23.45 -17.79 24.52
CA CYS A 71 -22.50 -18.62 25.24
C CYS A 71 -22.56 -18.29 26.74
N THR A 72 -22.93 -19.27 27.58
CA THR A 72 -23.13 -19.10 29.03
C THR A 72 -22.01 -19.70 29.86
N ARG A 73 -21.23 -20.64 29.31
CA ARG A 73 -20.05 -21.23 29.93
C ARG A 73 -18.96 -21.38 28.89
N PHE A 74 -17.73 -21.00 29.23
CA PHE A 74 -16.57 -21.07 28.35
C PHE A 74 -15.31 -21.42 29.15
N ALA A 75 -14.53 -22.39 28.67
CA ALA A 75 -13.18 -22.70 29.14
C ALA A 75 -12.27 -22.94 27.91
N MET A 76 -11.12 -22.25 27.86
CA MET A 76 -10.14 -22.42 26.78
C MET A 76 -9.22 -23.61 27.10
N GLU A 77 -9.58 -24.80 26.63
CA GLU A 77 -8.78 -26.02 26.85
C GLU A 77 -8.21 -26.58 25.55
N ASN A 78 -8.88 -26.37 24.41
CA ASN A 78 -8.45 -26.87 23.11
C ASN A 78 -8.89 -25.96 21.95
N PRO A 79 -8.40 -26.18 20.71
CA PRO A 79 -8.77 -25.34 19.56
C PRO A 79 -10.27 -25.32 19.20
N SER A 80 -11.05 -26.30 19.68
CA SER A 80 -12.51 -26.38 19.50
C SER A 80 -13.31 -25.69 20.60
N SER A 81 -12.64 -25.11 21.60
CA SER A 81 -13.25 -24.28 22.64
C SER A 81 -13.69 -22.92 22.05
N HIS A 82 -14.85 -22.89 21.41
CA HIS A 82 -15.48 -21.69 20.86
C HIS A 82 -17.00 -21.82 20.78
N ALA A 83 -17.72 -20.70 20.87
CA ALA A 83 -19.14 -20.61 20.50
C ALA A 83 -19.24 -20.19 19.03
N MET A 84 -19.91 -20.97 18.19
CA MET A 84 -19.88 -20.81 16.74
C MET A 84 -21.27 -20.92 16.12
N LEU A 85 -21.54 -20.03 15.16
CA LEU A 85 -22.59 -20.15 14.16
C LEU A 85 -21.93 -20.63 12.86
N CYS A 86 -22.46 -21.68 12.24
CA CYS A 86 -21.91 -22.19 10.99
C CYS A 86 -22.95 -22.65 9.97
N GLN A 87 -22.54 -22.61 8.71
CA GLN A 87 -23.24 -23.22 7.58
C GLN A 87 -22.27 -24.08 6.76
N HIS A 88 -22.71 -25.30 6.44
CA HIS A 88 -21.94 -26.25 5.64
C HIS A 88 -22.17 -26.08 4.14
N ASP A 89 -21.26 -26.60 3.32
CA ASP A 89 -21.44 -26.72 1.86
C ASP A 89 -21.76 -25.39 1.16
N VAL A 90 -21.00 -24.35 1.50
CA VAL A 90 -20.95 -23.07 0.78
C VAL A 90 -19.88 -23.17 -0.32
N PRO A 91 -20.25 -23.14 -1.61
CA PRO A 91 -19.32 -23.43 -2.70
C PRO A 91 -18.43 -22.24 -3.05
N VAL A 92 -17.17 -22.53 -3.40
CA VAL A 92 -16.20 -21.54 -3.91
C VAL A 92 -15.30 -22.14 -4.99
N THR A 93 -14.80 -21.31 -5.90
CA THR A 93 -13.90 -21.71 -6.98
C THR A 93 -12.55 -21.01 -6.87
N ARG A 94 -11.45 -21.77 -6.95
CA ARG A 94 -10.09 -21.24 -6.84
C ARG A 94 -9.87 -20.07 -7.80
N GLY A 95 -9.26 -19.01 -7.29
CA GLY A 95 -8.91 -17.82 -8.06
C GLY A 95 -10.01 -16.78 -8.15
N LYS A 96 -11.28 -17.14 -7.95
CA LYS A 96 -12.41 -16.19 -7.91
C LYS A 96 -12.37 -15.35 -6.64
N VAL A 97 -12.91 -14.13 -6.74
CA VAL A 97 -13.03 -13.19 -5.63
C VAL A 97 -14.48 -13.24 -5.11
N TYR A 98 -14.63 -13.14 -3.79
CA TYR A 98 -15.91 -13.22 -3.12
C TYR A 98 -16.04 -12.07 -2.11
N ARG A 99 -17.28 -11.60 -1.92
CA ARG A 99 -17.67 -10.71 -0.82
C ARG A 99 -18.53 -11.50 0.15
N VAL A 100 -18.21 -11.39 1.43
CA VAL A 100 -19.10 -11.77 2.53
C VAL A 100 -19.43 -10.51 3.30
N SER A 101 -20.71 -10.18 3.43
CA SER A 101 -21.16 -9.11 4.31
C SER A 101 -22.23 -9.62 5.25
N LEU A 102 -22.32 -9.04 6.44
CA LEU A 102 -23.32 -9.39 7.44
C LEU A 102 -23.58 -8.19 8.33
N TRP A 103 -24.77 -8.14 8.91
CA TRP A 103 -25.06 -7.26 10.03
C TRP A 103 -24.80 -8.00 11.34
N ALA A 104 -24.14 -7.36 12.29
CA ALA A 104 -23.93 -7.93 13.60
C ALA A 104 -24.06 -6.89 14.72
N LYS A 105 -24.38 -7.40 15.89
CA LYS A 105 -24.20 -6.73 17.18
C LYS A 105 -23.84 -7.76 18.25
N ALA A 106 -23.25 -7.33 19.34
CA ALA A 106 -22.84 -8.21 20.42
C ALA A 106 -23.03 -7.59 21.81
N SER A 107 -23.05 -8.45 22.83
CA SER A 107 -23.09 -8.05 24.23
C SER A 107 -22.31 -9.06 25.08
N GLY A 108 -21.42 -8.55 25.93
CA GLY A 108 -20.72 -9.36 26.94
C GLY A 108 -19.67 -10.33 26.39
N ILE A 109 -19.17 -10.13 25.17
CA ILE A 109 -17.98 -10.83 24.62
C ILE A 109 -16.73 -10.14 25.17
N ALA A 110 -15.86 -10.88 25.88
CA ALA A 110 -14.84 -10.29 26.75
C ALA A 110 -13.76 -9.48 26.01
N ASP A 111 -13.30 -9.94 24.85
CA ASP A 111 -12.36 -9.23 23.98
C ASP A 111 -13.04 -8.46 22.85
N GLY A 112 -14.38 -8.51 22.79
CA GLY A 112 -15.21 -7.97 21.72
C GLY A 112 -14.94 -8.58 20.34
N MET A 113 -14.10 -9.61 20.22
CA MET A 113 -13.62 -10.12 18.94
C MET A 113 -14.46 -11.29 18.45
N VAL A 114 -14.96 -11.19 17.22
CA VAL A 114 -15.65 -12.26 16.52
C VAL A 114 -14.89 -12.57 15.25
N SER A 115 -14.57 -13.85 15.04
CA SER A 115 -13.87 -14.33 13.87
C SER A 115 -14.84 -14.84 12.81
N VAL A 116 -14.47 -14.72 11.53
CA VAL A 116 -15.17 -15.28 10.37
C VAL A 116 -14.21 -16.04 9.47
N ALA A 117 -14.58 -17.25 9.03
CA ALA A 117 -13.74 -18.05 8.16
C ALA A 117 -14.54 -18.99 7.26
N LEU A 118 -13.93 -19.38 6.14
CA LEU A 118 -14.41 -20.48 5.30
C LEU A 118 -13.31 -21.56 5.25
N GLN A 119 -13.65 -22.77 5.70
CA GLN A 119 -12.71 -23.90 5.76
C GLN A 119 -13.16 -25.01 4.81
N ASP A 120 -12.21 -25.69 4.17
CA ASP A 120 -12.39 -27.01 3.58
C ASP A 120 -12.27 -28.05 4.69
N THR A 121 -13.36 -28.73 5.02
CA THR A 121 -13.43 -29.70 6.13
C THR A 121 -12.82 -31.05 5.77
N THR A 122 -12.38 -31.26 4.52
CA THR A 122 -11.65 -32.47 4.12
C THR A 122 -10.22 -32.45 4.66
N THR A 123 -9.59 -31.27 4.67
CA THR A 123 -8.19 -31.10 5.09
C THR A 123 -8.02 -30.05 6.19
N TRP A 124 -9.13 -29.49 6.68
CA TRP A 124 -9.18 -28.40 7.66
C TRP A 124 -8.31 -27.20 7.26
N SER A 125 -8.30 -26.87 5.97
CA SER A 125 -7.50 -25.78 5.43
C SER A 125 -8.40 -24.64 4.94
N THR A 126 -7.95 -23.40 5.13
CA THR A 126 -8.73 -22.22 4.74
C THR A 126 -9.00 -22.19 3.23
N CYS A 127 -10.24 -21.89 2.86
CA CYS A 127 -10.64 -21.60 1.48
C CYS A 127 -10.24 -20.20 1.02
N GLY A 128 -9.71 -19.35 1.91
CA GLY A 128 -9.24 -17.99 1.63
C GLY A 128 -9.82 -16.93 2.58
N LEU A 129 -11.03 -17.14 3.11
CA LEU A 129 -11.62 -16.29 4.14
C LEU A 129 -11.11 -16.70 5.53
N SER A 130 -10.51 -15.75 6.23
CA SER A 130 -10.06 -15.86 7.63
C SER A 130 -9.83 -14.45 8.14
N ASP A 131 -10.80 -13.89 8.86
CA ASP A 131 -10.80 -12.51 9.33
C ASP A 131 -11.47 -12.39 10.70
N ALA A 132 -11.47 -11.18 11.28
CA ALA A 132 -12.17 -10.87 12.51
C ALA A 132 -12.78 -9.47 12.48
N PHE A 133 -13.81 -9.26 13.30
CA PHE A 133 -14.50 -7.99 13.46
C PHE A 133 -14.89 -7.74 14.92
N LEU A 134 -15.14 -6.48 15.26
CA LEU A 134 -15.49 -6.02 16.60
C LEU A 134 -16.94 -5.48 16.58
N PRO A 135 -17.96 -6.32 16.75
CA PRO A 135 -19.34 -5.84 16.80
C PRO A 135 -19.58 -4.99 18.06
N THR A 136 -20.40 -3.95 17.91
CA THR A 136 -20.83 -3.08 19.02
C THR A 136 -22.18 -3.54 19.57
N ALA A 137 -22.75 -2.77 20.51
CA ALA A 137 -24.10 -3.02 21.02
C ALA A 137 -25.19 -2.70 19.98
N ASP A 138 -24.85 -1.90 18.96
CA ASP A 138 -25.73 -1.50 17.88
C ASP A 138 -25.49 -2.34 16.62
N TRP A 139 -26.50 -2.42 15.76
CA TRP A 139 -26.37 -3.14 14.49
C TRP A 139 -25.44 -2.40 13.55
N GLU A 140 -24.35 -3.06 13.17
CA GLU A 140 -23.37 -2.56 12.21
C GLU A 140 -23.17 -3.57 11.09
N ARG A 141 -22.85 -3.05 9.89
CA ARG A 141 -22.52 -3.88 8.74
C ARG A 141 -21.01 -4.11 8.70
N HIS A 142 -20.62 -5.35 8.52
CA HIS A 142 -19.23 -5.77 8.30
C HIS A 142 -19.08 -6.40 6.92
N ASP A 143 -18.02 -6.04 6.21
CA ASP A 143 -17.74 -6.50 4.85
C ASP A 143 -16.34 -7.13 4.78
N PHE A 144 -16.27 -8.35 4.25
CA PHE A 144 -15.06 -9.14 4.07
C PHE A 144 -14.89 -9.49 2.59
N HIS A 145 -13.65 -9.44 2.11
CA HIS A 145 -13.32 -9.77 0.74
C HIS A 145 -12.18 -10.76 0.72
N PHE A 146 -12.31 -11.81 -0.10
CA PHE A 146 -11.23 -12.79 -0.21
C PHE A 146 -11.18 -13.39 -1.61
N ARG A 147 -9.97 -13.81 -2.00
CA ARG A 147 -9.76 -14.66 -3.17
C ARG A 147 -9.74 -16.11 -2.72
N ALA A 148 -10.59 -16.95 -3.31
CA ALA A 148 -10.62 -18.35 -2.97
C ALA A 148 -9.30 -19.04 -3.35
N LYS A 149 -8.68 -19.71 -2.37
CA LYS A 149 -7.39 -20.42 -2.55
C LYS A 149 -7.60 -21.81 -3.17
N ARG A 150 -8.84 -22.31 -3.15
CA ARG A 150 -9.20 -23.69 -3.52
C ARG A 150 -10.59 -23.71 -4.17
N THR A 151 -10.86 -24.77 -4.93
CA THR A 151 -12.20 -25.06 -5.45
C THR A 151 -12.85 -26.11 -4.55
N CYS A 152 -14.00 -25.77 -3.96
CA CYS A 152 -14.77 -26.64 -3.08
C CYS A 152 -16.24 -26.48 -3.45
N THR A 153 -16.88 -27.56 -3.91
CA THR A 153 -18.33 -27.57 -4.21
C THR A 153 -19.15 -28.01 -3.00
N THR A 154 -18.57 -28.85 -2.14
CA THR A 154 -19.12 -29.35 -0.87
C THR A 154 -17.97 -29.48 0.14
N LYS A 155 -18.26 -29.95 1.36
CA LYS A 155 -17.29 -30.12 2.46
C LYS A 155 -16.61 -28.81 2.82
N THR A 156 -17.37 -27.73 2.80
CA THR A 156 -16.93 -26.45 3.36
C THR A 156 -17.71 -26.14 4.62
N ARG A 157 -17.15 -25.26 5.46
CA ARG A 157 -17.84 -24.74 6.63
C ARG A 157 -17.54 -23.25 6.75
N LEU A 158 -18.56 -22.42 6.49
CA LEU A 158 -18.56 -21.01 6.86
C LEU A 158 -18.79 -20.93 8.37
N GLN A 159 -17.93 -20.18 9.06
CA GLN A 159 -17.84 -20.15 10.51
C GLN A 159 -17.81 -18.71 10.99
N ILE A 160 -18.62 -18.39 11.99
CA ILE A 160 -18.61 -17.12 12.71
C ILE A 160 -18.55 -17.47 14.20
N TRP A 161 -17.49 -17.10 14.93
CA TRP A 161 -17.28 -17.58 16.29
C TRP A 161 -16.55 -16.58 17.19
N PHE A 162 -16.67 -16.80 18.51
CA PHE A 162 -15.94 -16.08 19.55
C PHE A 162 -15.51 -17.04 20.68
N ALA A 163 -14.50 -16.64 21.44
CA ALA A 163 -13.82 -17.48 22.44
C ALA A 163 -14.00 -16.93 23.88
N SER A 164 -15.25 -16.66 24.26
CA SER A 164 -15.63 -16.24 25.61
C SER A 164 -17.10 -16.55 25.88
N THR A 165 -17.61 -16.23 27.09
CA THR A 165 -19.05 -16.03 27.29
C THR A 165 -19.53 -14.80 26.52
N GLY A 166 -20.84 -14.67 26.29
CA GLY A 166 -21.42 -13.50 25.62
C GLY A 166 -22.56 -13.86 24.67
N THR A 167 -23.13 -12.87 24.00
CA THR A 167 -24.16 -13.06 22.98
C THR A 167 -23.79 -12.31 21.70
N LEU A 168 -23.95 -13.00 20.56
CA LEU A 168 -23.79 -12.46 19.22
C LEU A 168 -25.13 -12.56 18.48
N TRP A 169 -25.53 -11.47 17.82
CA TRP A 169 -26.63 -11.47 16.86
C TRP A 169 -26.08 -11.24 15.46
N VAL A 170 -26.56 -12.01 14.49
CA VAL A 170 -26.17 -11.93 13.08
C VAL A 170 -27.40 -11.91 12.20
N ASP A 171 -27.42 -11.03 11.20
CA ASP A 171 -28.53 -10.84 10.28
C ASP A 171 -28.04 -10.50 8.86
N ASP A 172 -28.89 -10.71 7.86
CA ASP A 172 -28.69 -10.34 6.45
C ASP A 172 -27.28 -10.70 5.90
N ILE A 173 -26.90 -11.98 5.97
CA ILE A 173 -25.61 -12.45 5.44
C ILE A 173 -25.66 -12.47 3.91
N GLU A 174 -24.81 -11.71 3.25
CA GLU A 174 -24.60 -11.77 1.81
C GLU A 174 -23.25 -12.40 1.50
N PHE A 175 -23.24 -13.59 0.90
CA PHE A 175 -22.04 -14.21 0.36
C PHE A 175 -22.20 -14.32 -1.16
N ILE A 176 -21.50 -13.48 -1.91
CA ILE A 176 -21.60 -13.46 -3.38
C ILE A 176 -20.24 -13.56 -4.04
N GLU A 177 -20.22 -14.09 -5.26
CA GLU A 177 -19.08 -13.90 -6.17
C GLU A 177 -18.98 -12.41 -6.49
N ALA A 178 -17.89 -11.81 -6.06
CA ALA A 178 -17.59 -10.43 -6.34
C ALA A 178 -16.58 -10.42 -7.47
N GLY A 179 -16.96 -9.86 -8.62
CA GLY A 179 -16.07 -9.79 -9.78
C GLY A 179 -14.65 -9.29 -9.43
N GLU A 180 -13.68 -9.60 -10.29
CA GLU A 180 -12.25 -9.40 -9.99
C GLU A 180 -11.87 -7.97 -9.57
N ASP A 181 -12.69 -6.98 -9.89
CA ASP A 181 -12.49 -5.57 -9.57
C ASP A 181 -12.80 -5.19 -8.10
N LEU A 182 -13.41 -6.07 -7.29
CA LEU A 182 -13.64 -5.74 -5.88
C LEU A 182 -12.34 -5.73 -5.06
N TYR A 183 -11.39 -6.59 -5.40
CA TYR A 183 -10.05 -6.61 -4.82
C TYR A 183 -9.04 -6.04 -5.81
N ARG A 184 -8.90 -4.71 -5.78
CA ARG A 184 -8.09 -3.94 -6.73
C ARG A 184 -7.15 -2.96 -6.01
N PRO A 185 -6.04 -2.56 -6.64
CA PRO A 185 -5.16 -1.55 -6.06
C PRO A 185 -5.85 -0.18 -5.96
N GLY A 186 -5.41 0.64 -5.00
CA GLY A 186 -6.02 1.94 -4.71
C GLY A 186 -5.81 3.02 -5.78
N HIS A 187 -4.78 2.92 -6.63
CA HIS A 187 -4.53 3.87 -7.72
C HIS A 187 -4.26 3.12 -9.02
N ILE A 188 -5.27 3.07 -9.89
CA ILE A 188 -5.20 2.41 -11.20
C ILE A 188 -5.00 3.47 -12.29
N ILE A 189 -4.11 3.20 -13.22
CA ILE A 189 -3.95 3.94 -14.46
C ILE A 189 -4.76 3.19 -15.54
N PRO A 190 -5.82 3.79 -16.10
CA PRO A 190 -6.60 3.15 -17.15
C PRO A 190 -5.76 3.00 -18.43
N PRO A 191 -6.01 1.94 -19.22
CA PRO A 191 -5.26 1.70 -20.45
C PRO A 191 -5.64 2.69 -21.56
N SER A 192 -6.84 3.29 -21.50
CA SER A 192 -7.32 4.39 -22.37
C SER A 192 -7.07 4.23 -23.88
N GLY A 193 -6.97 3.00 -24.40
CA GLY A 193 -6.66 2.74 -25.82
C GLY A 193 -5.23 3.12 -26.23
N ARG A 194 -4.33 3.30 -25.26
CA ARG A 194 -2.94 3.72 -25.48
C ARG A 194 -2.09 2.55 -25.97
N ALA A 195 -1.17 2.84 -26.89
CA ALA A 195 -0.15 1.87 -27.28
C ALA A 195 0.84 1.64 -26.13
N ASN A 196 1.32 2.72 -25.53
CA ASN A 196 2.15 2.68 -24.33
C ASN A 196 1.30 2.91 -23.08
N LEU A 197 1.27 1.92 -22.20
CA LEU A 197 0.49 2.00 -20.96
C LEU A 197 1.14 2.95 -19.94
N ILE A 198 2.44 3.21 -20.04
CA ILE A 198 3.20 4.04 -19.10
C ILE A 198 2.96 5.51 -19.42
N PRO A 199 2.41 6.30 -18.48
CA PRO A 199 2.31 7.75 -18.65
C PRO A 199 3.64 8.44 -18.33
N ASN A 200 3.90 9.58 -18.98
CA ASN A 200 5.14 10.36 -18.81
C ASN A 200 6.39 9.48 -18.99
N ALA A 201 6.38 8.65 -20.03
CA ALA A 201 7.34 7.56 -20.19
C ALA A 201 8.74 8.00 -20.67
N SER A 202 8.84 9.22 -21.20
CA SER A 202 10.08 9.89 -21.63
C SER A 202 10.45 11.08 -20.74
N PHE A 203 9.86 11.18 -19.55
CA PHE A 203 10.17 12.25 -18.56
C PHE A 203 9.93 13.70 -19.05
N GLU A 204 9.27 13.89 -20.19
CA GLU A 204 8.95 15.21 -20.71
C GLU A 204 7.87 15.96 -19.92
N CYS A 205 7.20 15.29 -18.98
CA CYS A 205 6.37 15.89 -17.93
C CYS A 205 7.08 15.90 -16.55
N GLY A 206 8.41 15.86 -16.55
CA GLY A 206 9.26 15.87 -15.38
C GLY A 206 9.25 14.54 -14.62
N THR A 207 9.40 14.58 -13.29
CA THR A 207 9.36 13.39 -12.42
C THR A 207 7.94 12.98 -12.01
N SER A 208 6.91 13.65 -12.54
CA SER A 208 5.52 13.33 -12.21
C SER A 208 5.21 11.88 -12.57
N ARG A 209 4.46 11.21 -11.69
CA ARG A 209 4.12 9.78 -11.79
C ARG A 209 5.32 8.83 -11.72
N TRP A 210 6.47 9.27 -11.23
CA TRP A 210 7.62 8.41 -10.97
C TRP A 210 8.02 8.45 -9.50
N GLY A 211 8.35 7.28 -8.96
CA GLY A 211 8.96 7.07 -7.65
C GLY A 211 10.08 6.04 -7.78
N SER A 212 10.59 5.54 -6.66
CA SER A 212 11.49 4.39 -6.63
C SER A 212 11.00 3.30 -5.70
N ALA A 213 11.42 2.07 -5.97
CA ALA A 213 11.20 0.93 -5.10
C ALA A 213 12.49 0.11 -4.98
N GLU A 214 12.75 -0.40 -3.77
CA GLU A 214 13.88 -1.27 -3.49
C GLU A 214 13.62 -2.69 -4.03
N TRP A 215 14.53 -3.19 -4.87
CA TRP A 215 14.40 -4.52 -5.52
C TRP A 215 15.45 -5.54 -5.04
N ASP A 216 16.07 -5.30 -3.90
CA ASP A 216 17.14 -6.12 -3.34
C ASP A 216 16.79 -6.82 -2.03
N ARG A 217 15.60 -6.57 -1.46
CA ARG A 217 15.19 -7.12 -0.16
C ARG A 217 13.68 -7.11 0.03
N THR A 218 13.25 -7.77 1.11
CA THR A 218 11.93 -7.53 1.70
C THR A 218 11.99 -6.29 2.59
N THR A 219 11.03 -5.40 2.42
CA THR A 219 10.89 -4.20 3.25
C THR A 219 10.65 -4.57 4.71
N HIS A 220 11.42 -4.00 5.63
CA HIS A 220 11.09 -4.03 7.05
C HIS A 220 9.90 -3.09 7.32
N TRP A 221 9.23 -3.29 8.45
CA TRP A 221 8.06 -2.52 8.88
C TRP A 221 8.27 -1.00 9.03
N GLY A 222 9.52 -0.52 9.00
CA GLY A 222 9.84 0.92 8.93
C GLY A 222 9.39 1.58 7.62
N GLY A 223 9.12 0.81 6.57
CA GLY A 223 8.52 1.30 5.32
C GLY A 223 9.45 1.26 4.11
N GLN A 224 8.82 1.37 2.94
CA GLN A 224 9.45 1.30 1.61
C GLN A 224 10.09 2.62 1.20
N MET A 225 10.89 2.59 0.13
CA MET A 225 11.23 3.80 -0.62
C MET A 225 9.94 4.54 -0.99
N ASN A 226 9.95 5.87 -0.81
CA ASN A 226 8.74 6.70 -0.90
C ASN A 226 8.96 8.03 -1.62
N ALA A 227 10.05 8.10 -2.37
CA ALA A 227 10.43 9.20 -3.23
C ALA A 227 11.06 8.62 -4.50
N LEU A 228 11.24 9.45 -5.53
CA LEU A 228 12.09 9.10 -6.66
C LEU A 228 13.56 9.32 -6.27
N PHE A 229 14.37 8.28 -6.37
CA PHE A 229 15.82 8.35 -6.17
C PHE A 229 16.48 8.42 -7.54
N GLY A 230 16.79 9.66 -7.93
CA GLY A 230 17.30 10.02 -9.24
C GLY A 230 16.93 11.48 -9.54
N ALA A 231 17.53 12.03 -10.58
CA ALA A 231 17.27 13.40 -11.01
C ALA A 231 17.06 13.44 -12.53
N LEU A 232 16.28 14.41 -12.99
CA LEU A 232 16.19 14.68 -14.42
C LEU A 232 17.53 15.22 -14.91
N ASP A 233 17.95 14.76 -16.08
CA ASP A 233 19.12 15.25 -16.78
C ASP A 233 18.68 15.75 -18.16
N ALA A 234 18.97 17.02 -18.45
CA ALA A 234 18.64 17.65 -19.73
C ALA A 234 19.82 17.64 -20.73
N THR A 235 20.99 17.16 -20.30
CA THR A 235 22.21 17.06 -21.14
C THR A 235 22.32 15.71 -21.84
N GLN A 236 21.59 14.71 -21.34
CA GLN A 236 21.50 13.37 -21.91
C GLN A 236 20.01 13.04 -22.07
N ALA A 237 19.57 12.82 -23.29
CA ALA A 237 18.22 12.32 -23.58
C ALA A 237 18.28 11.43 -24.81
N HIS A 238 17.48 10.37 -24.82
CA HIS A 238 17.22 9.59 -26.03
C HIS A 238 16.02 10.16 -26.78
N HIS A 239 14.98 10.55 -26.06
CA HIS A 239 13.77 11.14 -26.57
C HIS A 239 13.53 12.50 -25.92
N GLY A 240 13.15 13.50 -26.73
CA GLY A 240 12.84 14.83 -26.20
C GLY A 240 14.07 15.54 -25.66
N ARG A 241 13.96 16.06 -24.43
CA ARG A 241 14.96 16.92 -23.78
C ARG A 241 15.40 16.41 -22.42
N HIS A 242 14.73 15.42 -21.83
CA HIS A 242 15.03 14.94 -20.48
C HIS A 242 15.15 13.43 -20.45
N SER A 243 16.08 12.93 -19.64
CA SER A 243 16.08 11.55 -19.17
C SER A 243 16.15 11.51 -17.64
N LEU A 244 15.90 10.34 -17.05
CA LEU A 244 16.11 10.13 -15.63
C LEU A 244 17.50 9.56 -15.39
N ARG A 245 18.33 10.27 -14.61
CA ARG A 245 19.65 9.83 -14.16
C ARG A 245 19.57 9.27 -12.74
N ILE A 246 19.98 8.01 -12.57
CA ILE A 246 20.14 7.39 -11.25
C ILE A 246 21.62 7.11 -11.04
N GLU A 247 22.20 7.75 -10.03
CA GLU A 247 23.60 7.60 -9.63
C GLU A 247 23.68 6.93 -8.27
N LEU A 248 24.38 5.80 -8.22
CA LEU A 248 24.75 5.10 -7.01
C LEU A 248 26.26 5.25 -6.81
N SER A 249 26.61 5.85 -5.68
CA SER A 249 27.96 6.07 -5.17
C SER A 249 27.90 6.04 -3.65
N GLU A 250 29.03 6.07 -2.96
CA GLU A 250 29.03 6.19 -1.49
C GLU A 250 28.25 7.41 -0.97
N LYS A 251 28.14 8.48 -1.78
CA LYS A 251 27.42 9.71 -1.40
C LYS A 251 25.93 9.69 -1.75
N THR A 252 25.56 8.97 -2.80
CA THR A 252 24.20 9.02 -3.37
C THR A 252 23.40 7.75 -3.16
N GLN A 253 24.05 6.66 -2.71
CA GLN A 253 23.37 5.40 -2.46
C GLN A 253 22.37 5.57 -1.29
N PRO A 254 21.08 5.25 -1.51
CA PRO A 254 20.10 5.32 -0.43
C PRO A 254 20.45 4.32 0.67
N VAL A 255 20.29 4.72 1.93
CA VAL A 255 20.45 3.83 3.08
C VAL A 255 19.13 3.79 3.84
N SER A 256 18.60 2.58 4.04
CA SER A 256 17.45 2.37 4.93
C SER A 256 17.93 2.06 6.34
N TYR A 257 17.25 2.62 7.33
CA TYR A 257 17.57 2.48 8.74
C TYR A 257 16.42 1.87 9.50
N PHE A 258 16.72 1.03 10.49
CA PHE A 258 15.71 0.51 11.38
C PHE A 258 16.29 0.06 12.71
N ASP A 259 15.63 0.39 13.82
CA ASP A 259 16.15 0.19 15.18
C ASP A 259 15.55 -1.05 15.88
N TYR A 260 14.75 -1.88 15.20
CA TYR A 260 14.11 -3.07 15.79
C TYR A 260 13.82 -4.28 14.85
N PHE A 261 13.88 -5.53 15.30
CA PHE A 261 14.58 -6.01 16.48
C PHE A 261 16.09 -6.02 16.20
N ASP A 262 16.50 -6.51 15.03
CA ASP A 262 17.87 -6.40 14.52
C ASP A 262 18.11 -4.95 14.03
N LEU A 263 19.27 -4.37 14.36
CA LEU A 263 19.61 -3.03 13.89
C LEU A 263 19.95 -3.06 12.40
N HIS A 264 19.27 -2.23 11.63
CA HIS A 264 19.50 -2.07 10.20
C HIS A 264 20.05 -0.69 9.89
N ARG A 265 21.13 -0.69 9.12
CA ARG A 265 21.68 0.45 8.39
C ARG A 265 22.21 -0.11 7.09
N THR A 266 21.33 -0.25 6.12
CA THR A 266 21.61 -1.13 4.98
C THR A 266 21.43 -0.34 3.68
N PRO A 267 22.51 -0.12 2.90
CA PRO A 267 22.45 0.53 1.60
C PRO A 267 21.52 -0.24 0.67
N ILE A 268 20.72 0.47 -0.14
CA ILE A 268 19.86 -0.12 -1.17
C ILE A 268 20.68 -0.31 -2.45
N TRP A 269 20.72 -1.54 -2.96
CA TRP A 269 21.55 -1.93 -4.10
C TRP A 269 20.82 -1.85 -5.45
N ALA A 270 19.48 -1.84 -5.44
CA ALA A 270 18.66 -1.71 -6.63
C ALA A 270 17.48 -0.75 -6.38
N PRO A 271 17.72 0.57 -6.26
CA PRO A 271 16.68 1.59 -6.14
C PRO A 271 16.13 1.93 -7.53
N LEU A 272 15.28 1.05 -8.05
CA LEU A 272 14.79 1.16 -9.42
C LEU A 272 13.73 2.27 -9.51
N ALA A 273 13.72 3.02 -10.61
CA ALA A 273 12.62 3.93 -10.91
C ALA A 273 11.37 3.12 -11.22
N ALA A 274 10.24 3.50 -10.63
CA ALA A 274 8.96 2.83 -10.78
C ALA A 274 7.86 3.84 -11.10
N ASN A 275 6.94 3.46 -11.98
CA ASN A 275 5.77 4.28 -12.25
C ASN A 275 4.82 4.28 -11.03
N ILE A 276 4.26 5.43 -10.69
CA ILE A 276 3.28 5.57 -9.61
C ILE A 276 1.92 5.19 -10.16
N GLY A 277 1.31 4.17 -9.58
CA GLY A 277 0.01 3.66 -9.96
C GLY A 277 0.11 2.33 -10.70
N TRP A 278 -1.01 1.61 -10.71
CA TRP A 278 -1.10 0.27 -11.24
C TRP A 278 -1.65 0.31 -12.67
N LEU A 279 -0.83 -0.14 -13.62
CA LEU A 279 -1.14 -0.27 -15.03
C LEU A 279 -2.07 -1.47 -15.22
N ALA A 280 -3.19 -1.27 -15.93
CA ALA A 280 -4.06 -2.37 -16.32
C ALA A 280 -3.46 -3.12 -17.51
N VAL A 281 -3.31 -4.44 -17.37
CA VAL A 281 -2.80 -5.36 -18.39
C VAL A 281 -3.76 -6.54 -18.55
N GLU A 282 -3.71 -7.23 -19.68
CA GLU A 282 -4.56 -8.40 -19.94
C GLU A 282 -3.89 -9.70 -19.47
N PRO A 283 -4.43 -10.40 -18.45
CA PRO A 283 -3.87 -11.67 -17.99
C PRO A 283 -3.85 -12.73 -19.10
N GLY A 284 -2.82 -13.56 -19.13
CA GLY A 284 -2.65 -14.63 -20.11
C GLY A 284 -2.19 -14.17 -21.50
N LYS A 285 -2.16 -12.86 -21.78
CA LYS A 285 -1.62 -12.31 -23.04
C LYS A 285 -0.20 -11.77 -22.85
N PRO A 286 0.74 -12.00 -23.79
CA PRO A 286 2.10 -11.50 -23.66
C PRO A 286 2.13 -9.97 -23.69
N HIS A 287 2.95 -9.39 -22.83
CA HIS A 287 3.25 -7.97 -22.75
C HIS A 287 4.77 -7.78 -22.74
N THR A 288 5.23 -6.65 -23.29
CA THR A 288 6.66 -6.31 -23.33
C THR A 288 6.89 -4.95 -22.67
N LEU A 289 7.74 -4.92 -21.65
CA LEU A 289 8.36 -3.71 -21.13
C LEU A 289 9.66 -3.46 -21.91
N SER A 290 9.85 -2.24 -22.40
CA SER A 290 11.11 -1.79 -22.99
C SER A 290 11.52 -0.43 -22.46
N VAL A 291 12.81 -0.13 -22.52
CA VAL A 291 13.40 1.13 -22.05
C VAL A 291 14.70 1.38 -22.81
N TYR A 292 14.98 2.64 -23.13
CA TYR A 292 16.29 3.06 -23.58
C TYR A 292 17.17 3.37 -22.37
N LEU A 293 18.35 2.78 -22.35
CA LEU A 293 19.31 2.89 -21.25
C LEU A 293 20.67 3.31 -21.78
N LYS A 294 21.36 4.12 -21.00
CA LYS A 294 22.76 4.51 -21.19
C LYS A 294 23.45 4.50 -19.83
N ALA A 295 24.71 4.14 -19.77
CA ALA A 295 25.50 4.17 -18.54
C ALA A 295 26.74 5.05 -18.65
N ALA A 296 27.30 5.44 -17.51
CA ALA A 296 28.52 6.26 -17.47
C ALA A 296 29.77 5.42 -17.77
N ALA A 297 29.71 4.13 -17.46
CA ALA A 297 30.77 3.15 -17.72
C ALA A 297 30.21 1.97 -18.53
N PRO A 298 31.03 1.34 -19.39
CA PRO A 298 30.61 0.13 -20.09
C PRO A 298 30.32 -1.01 -19.12
N ASN A 299 29.49 -1.96 -19.53
CA ASN A 299 29.16 -3.16 -18.76
C ASN A 299 28.52 -2.87 -17.37
N THR A 300 27.88 -1.70 -17.23
CA THR A 300 27.21 -1.30 -15.98
C THR A 300 25.97 -2.18 -15.77
N PRO A 301 25.78 -2.80 -14.59
CA PRO A 301 24.62 -3.65 -14.35
C PRO A 301 23.34 -2.83 -14.15
N ALA A 302 22.26 -3.27 -14.80
CA ALA A 302 20.93 -2.70 -14.66
C ALA A 302 19.87 -3.81 -14.67
N LEU A 303 18.65 -3.46 -14.27
CA LEU A 303 17.50 -4.37 -14.19
C LEU A 303 16.27 -3.74 -14.85
N LEU A 304 15.49 -4.56 -15.55
CA LEU A 304 14.08 -4.32 -15.84
C LEU A 304 13.26 -5.26 -14.98
N ALA A 305 12.20 -4.76 -14.36
CA ALA A 305 11.30 -5.59 -13.55
C ALA A 305 9.83 -5.18 -13.66
N ILE A 306 8.96 -6.13 -13.33
CA ILE A 306 7.51 -5.96 -13.23
C ILE A 306 7.08 -6.50 -11.87
N ARG A 307 6.24 -5.75 -11.16
CA ARG A 307 5.53 -6.21 -9.98
C ARG A 307 4.05 -6.33 -10.28
N GLU A 308 3.48 -7.50 -10.08
CA GLU A 308 2.04 -7.73 -10.18
C GLU A 308 1.33 -7.43 -8.84
N PHE A 309 0.07 -7.00 -8.93
CA PHE A 309 -0.78 -6.81 -7.75
C PHE A 309 -1.12 -8.17 -7.14
N ASP A 310 -1.12 -8.29 -5.80
CA ASP A 310 -1.44 -9.53 -5.10
C ASP A 310 -0.46 -10.70 -5.40
N HIS A 311 0.83 -10.36 -5.34
CA HIS A 311 2.00 -11.21 -5.53
C HIS A 311 2.26 -11.65 -6.99
N GLY A 312 3.53 -11.55 -7.39
CA GLY A 312 4.01 -11.89 -8.73
C GLY A 312 5.10 -10.91 -9.18
N GLN A 313 6.18 -11.44 -9.76
CA GLN A 313 7.25 -10.62 -10.30
C GLN A 313 7.87 -11.26 -11.53
N PHE A 314 8.38 -10.40 -12.41
CA PHE A 314 9.20 -10.76 -13.56
C PHE A 314 10.39 -9.82 -13.57
N GLU A 315 11.58 -10.30 -13.91
CA GLU A 315 12.77 -9.46 -14.00
C GLU A 315 13.73 -9.95 -15.07
N LYS A 316 14.59 -9.04 -15.54
CA LYS A 316 15.69 -9.33 -16.46
C LYS A 316 16.88 -8.44 -16.15
N SER A 317 17.97 -9.05 -15.71
CA SER A 317 19.26 -8.39 -15.57
C SER A 317 19.89 -8.15 -16.93
N ILE A 318 20.54 -7.01 -17.08
CA ILE A 318 21.19 -6.57 -18.31
C ILE A 318 22.50 -5.84 -18.00
N ARG A 319 23.34 -5.71 -19.02
CA ARG A 319 24.58 -4.92 -18.98
C ARG A 319 24.44 -3.78 -19.96
N VAL A 320 24.62 -2.55 -19.49
CA VAL A 320 24.39 -1.32 -20.25
C VAL A 320 25.72 -0.70 -20.64
N GLY A 321 25.84 -0.32 -21.91
CA GLY A 321 26.98 0.39 -22.46
C GLY A 321 26.92 1.90 -22.26
N THR A 322 27.90 2.61 -22.84
CA THR A 322 27.95 4.07 -22.82
C THR A 322 27.16 4.71 -23.97
N ALA A 323 26.59 3.92 -24.89
CA ALA A 323 25.64 4.37 -25.89
C ALA A 323 24.20 4.11 -25.42
N TRP A 324 23.23 4.81 -26.01
CA TRP A 324 21.82 4.51 -25.79
C TRP A 324 21.47 3.19 -26.46
N GLU A 325 20.94 2.24 -25.69
CA GLU A 325 20.53 0.93 -26.16
C GLU A 325 19.14 0.59 -25.61
N ARG A 326 18.34 -0.08 -26.43
CA ARG A 326 16.99 -0.48 -26.03
C ARG A 326 17.01 -1.88 -25.42
N ALA A 327 16.68 -1.97 -24.14
CA ALA A 327 16.45 -3.24 -23.46
C ALA A 327 14.96 -3.58 -23.42
N ALA A 328 14.64 -4.88 -23.37
CA ALA A 328 13.27 -5.35 -23.26
C ALA A 328 13.12 -6.62 -22.40
N LEU A 329 11.99 -6.71 -21.70
CA LEU A 329 11.49 -7.82 -20.90
C LEU A 329 10.08 -8.17 -21.38
N THR A 330 9.91 -9.35 -21.97
CA THR A 330 8.60 -9.90 -22.36
C THR A 330 8.11 -10.88 -21.29
N PHE A 331 6.85 -10.77 -20.90
CA PHE A 331 6.23 -11.59 -19.86
C PHE A 331 4.74 -11.83 -20.15
N THR A 332 4.15 -12.82 -19.49
CA THR A 332 2.70 -13.07 -19.57
C THR A 332 2.10 -12.79 -18.19
N PRO A 333 1.34 -11.69 -18.01
CA PRO A 333 0.75 -11.36 -16.73
C PRO A 333 -0.20 -12.46 -16.26
N ARG A 334 -0.15 -12.76 -14.97
CA ARG A 334 -1.12 -13.58 -14.24
C ARG A 334 -2.21 -12.72 -13.61
N ARG A 335 -1.96 -11.41 -13.47
CA ARG A 335 -2.83 -10.46 -12.80
C ARG A 335 -3.17 -9.29 -13.71
N LYS A 336 -4.33 -8.69 -13.48
CA LYS A 336 -4.85 -7.55 -14.26
C LYS A 336 -4.06 -6.26 -14.03
N TRP A 337 -3.28 -6.18 -12.96
CA TRP A 337 -2.59 -4.95 -12.59
C TRP A 337 -1.12 -5.20 -12.29
N CYS A 338 -0.27 -4.34 -12.82
CA CYS A 338 1.16 -4.32 -12.51
C CYS A 338 1.71 -2.90 -12.42
N TYR A 339 2.93 -2.75 -11.91
CA TYR A 339 3.76 -1.57 -12.15
C TYR A 339 5.13 -2.02 -12.64
N VAL A 340 5.81 -1.13 -13.36
CA VAL A 340 7.10 -1.39 -13.99
C VAL A 340 8.23 -0.77 -13.18
N LEU A 341 9.42 -1.36 -13.28
CA LEU A 341 10.63 -0.83 -12.71
C LEU A 341 11.81 -0.92 -13.69
N ALA A 342 12.70 0.06 -13.65
CA ALA A 342 13.99 0.00 -14.33
C ALA A 342 15.05 0.84 -13.60
N GLY A 343 16.32 0.43 -13.67
CA GLY A 343 17.40 1.18 -13.02
C GLY A 343 18.69 0.39 -12.84
N PRO A 344 19.71 0.98 -12.18
CA PRO A 344 20.95 0.29 -11.84
C PRO A 344 20.70 -0.86 -10.85
N ASP A 345 21.47 -1.95 -10.98
CA ASP A 345 21.37 -3.15 -10.15
C ASP A 345 22.75 -3.57 -9.63
N LEU A 346 23.06 -3.20 -8.39
CA LEU A 346 24.33 -3.52 -7.74
C LEU A 346 24.23 -4.74 -6.82
N ARG A 347 23.16 -5.54 -6.87
CA ARG A 347 22.97 -6.72 -6.00
C ARG A 347 24.13 -7.70 -6.13
N SER A 348 24.60 -7.98 -7.34
CA SER A 348 25.76 -8.87 -7.56
C SER A 348 27.10 -8.24 -7.17
N ALA A 349 27.20 -6.90 -7.19
CA ALA A 349 28.43 -6.18 -6.86
C ALA A 349 28.72 -6.18 -5.34
N GLN A 350 27.77 -6.58 -4.50
CA GLN A 350 27.98 -6.74 -3.05
C GLN A 350 29.14 -7.70 -2.75
N ALA A 351 29.30 -8.75 -3.55
CA ALA A 351 30.34 -9.78 -3.37
C ALA A 351 31.72 -9.36 -3.94
N ASP A 352 31.77 -8.36 -4.81
CA ASP A 352 32.95 -8.05 -5.63
C ASP A 352 33.84 -6.92 -5.06
N GLY A 353 33.57 -6.46 -3.84
CA GLY A 353 34.34 -5.41 -3.15
C GLY A 353 33.91 -3.96 -3.45
N PRO A 354 34.55 -2.95 -2.82
CA PRO A 354 34.07 -1.56 -2.82
C PRO A 354 34.08 -0.85 -4.18
N GLN A 355 35.07 -1.13 -5.02
CA GLN A 355 35.27 -0.40 -6.30
C GLN A 355 34.16 -0.66 -7.32
N LYS A 356 33.44 -1.78 -7.24
CA LYS A 356 32.30 -2.09 -8.12
C LYS A 356 30.95 -1.61 -7.58
N ARG A 357 30.92 -0.90 -6.45
CA ARG A 357 29.68 -0.42 -5.78
C ARG A 357 29.11 0.87 -6.35
N GLN A 358 29.57 1.30 -7.53
CA GLN A 358 29.08 2.49 -8.18
C GLN A 358 28.44 2.17 -9.53
N ALA A 359 27.34 2.87 -9.84
CA ALA A 359 26.68 2.80 -11.14
C ALA A 359 25.98 4.13 -11.41
N THR A 360 26.15 4.67 -12.61
CA THR A 360 25.30 5.76 -13.11
C THR A 360 24.59 5.28 -14.36
N VAL A 361 23.26 5.28 -14.34
CA VAL A 361 22.41 4.85 -15.44
C VAL A 361 21.40 5.95 -15.75
N TRP A 362 21.28 6.28 -17.02
CA TRP A 362 20.20 7.10 -17.57
C TRP A 362 19.12 6.21 -18.17
N LEU A 363 17.86 6.56 -17.93
CA LEU A 363 16.68 5.88 -18.42
C LEU A 363 15.81 6.87 -19.19
N ASP A 364 15.28 6.43 -20.31
CA ASP A 364 14.38 7.24 -21.13
C ASP A 364 13.48 6.34 -21.99
N ALA A 365 12.40 6.92 -22.52
CA ALA A 365 11.50 6.31 -23.49
C ALA A 365 11.04 4.90 -23.08
N LEU A 366 10.51 4.78 -21.85
CA LEU A 366 9.96 3.53 -21.34
C LEU A 366 8.65 3.19 -22.04
N GLN A 367 8.41 1.92 -22.33
CA GLN A 367 7.18 1.48 -22.98
C GLN A 367 6.72 0.13 -22.46
N LEU A 368 5.47 0.07 -21.98
CA LEU A 368 4.78 -1.19 -21.69
C LEU A 368 3.62 -1.33 -22.67
N GLU A 369 3.60 -2.41 -23.42
CA GLU A 369 2.58 -2.69 -24.43
C GLU A 369 2.23 -4.18 -24.49
N GLN A 370 1.05 -4.51 -25.01
CA GLN A 370 0.70 -5.88 -25.30
C GLN A 370 1.44 -6.34 -26.57
N GLY A 371 2.18 -7.44 -26.48
CA GLY A 371 3.02 -7.93 -27.56
C GLY A 371 4.12 -8.85 -27.08
N ARG A 372 4.86 -9.44 -28.03
CA ARG A 372 6.02 -10.30 -27.75
C ARG A 372 7.35 -9.59 -27.94
N ALA A 373 7.34 -8.43 -28.59
CA ALA A 373 8.49 -7.63 -28.92
C ALA A 373 8.12 -6.14 -28.83
N PRO A 374 9.09 -5.26 -28.55
CA PRO A 374 8.82 -3.84 -28.47
C PRO A 374 8.56 -3.24 -29.86
N THR A 375 7.53 -2.38 -29.98
CA THR A 375 7.27 -1.56 -31.18
C THR A 375 8.05 -0.24 -31.11
N ALA A 376 8.00 0.61 -32.15
CA ALA A 376 8.62 1.94 -32.08
C ALA A 376 8.12 2.72 -30.84
N PHE A 377 9.00 3.52 -30.23
CA PHE A 377 8.61 4.27 -29.03
C PHE A 377 7.47 5.24 -29.33
N ALA A 378 6.43 5.21 -28.50
CA ALA A 378 5.36 6.19 -28.46
C ALA A 378 5.08 6.59 -27.01
N GLY A 379 4.71 7.86 -26.80
CA GLY A 379 4.21 8.32 -25.50
C GLY A 379 2.90 7.64 -25.12
N GLY A 380 2.48 7.79 -23.86
CA GLY A 380 1.20 7.23 -23.40
C GLY A 380 0.01 7.87 -24.10
N ASP A 381 0.02 9.19 -24.23
CA ASP A 381 -0.97 9.96 -25.00
C ASP A 381 -0.25 10.93 -25.94
N ALA A 382 -0.96 11.41 -26.97
CA ALA A 382 -0.41 12.41 -27.90
C ALA A 382 -0.05 13.74 -27.20
N ILE A 383 -0.82 14.10 -26.17
CA ILE A 383 -0.57 15.21 -25.25
C ILE A 383 -0.60 14.61 -23.85
N GLU A 384 0.44 14.82 -23.06
CA GLU A 384 0.51 14.47 -21.66
C GLU A 384 0.60 15.73 -20.81
N PHE A 385 0.08 15.68 -19.59
CA PHE A 385 0.31 16.76 -18.63
C PHE A 385 0.75 16.21 -17.28
N ALA A 386 1.30 17.08 -16.45
CA ALA A 386 1.68 16.77 -15.09
C ALA A 386 1.39 17.93 -14.14
N LEU A 387 1.14 17.57 -12.89
CA LEU A 387 1.08 18.47 -11.74
C LEU A 387 2.23 18.15 -10.79
N SER A 388 2.79 19.17 -10.15
CA SER A 388 3.82 19.01 -9.14
C SER A 388 3.76 20.18 -8.15
N THR A 389 4.38 19.98 -6.98
CA THR A 389 4.80 21.05 -6.08
C THR A 389 6.30 20.95 -5.84
N ALA A 390 6.90 22.01 -5.33
CA ALA A 390 8.29 21.96 -4.86
C ALA A 390 8.43 21.32 -3.46
N LYS A 391 7.32 21.04 -2.77
CA LYS A 391 7.33 20.54 -1.39
C LYS A 391 7.30 19.02 -1.38
N SER A 392 8.21 18.41 -0.61
CA SER A 392 8.18 16.96 -0.35
C SER A 392 6.84 16.57 0.30
N GLY A 393 6.24 15.48 -0.18
CA GLY A 393 4.90 15.03 0.23
C GLY A 393 3.75 15.99 -0.09
N ASN A 394 4.02 17.08 -0.83
CA ASN A 394 3.12 18.21 -1.03
C ASN A 394 2.55 18.79 0.28
N VAL A 395 3.39 18.88 1.31
CA VAL A 395 3.05 19.45 2.62
C VAL A 395 3.56 20.88 2.72
N PHE A 396 2.65 21.79 3.05
CA PHE A 396 2.86 23.23 3.23
C PHE A 396 2.54 23.63 4.67
N ILE A 397 3.11 24.74 5.12
CA ILE A 397 2.82 25.36 6.42
C ILE A 397 1.82 26.52 6.24
N TRP A 398 0.97 26.79 7.23
CA TRP A 398 0.05 27.93 7.18
C TRP A 398 0.80 29.23 6.87
N GLY A 399 0.26 30.00 5.91
CA GLY A 399 0.85 31.26 5.45
C GLY A 399 1.82 31.09 4.28
N GLU A 400 2.28 29.87 3.98
CA GLU A 400 3.00 29.61 2.74
C GLU A 400 2.07 29.71 1.53
N ASP A 401 2.60 30.20 0.41
CA ASP A 401 1.91 30.12 -0.87
C ASP A 401 1.86 28.66 -1.35
N VAL A 402 0.65 28.17 -1.62
CA VAL A 402 0.41 26.82 -2.14
C VAL A 402 0.64 26.84 -3.66
N ALA A 403 1.91 26.99 -4.03
CA ALA A 403 2.34 27.04 -5.42
C ALA A 403 2.27 25.65 -6.06
N ILE A 404 1.31 25.48 -6.96
CA ILE A 404 1.23 24.33 -7.86
C ILE A 404 1.93 24.72 -9.16
N ARG A 405 2.50 23.74 -9.84
CA ARG A 405 3.01 23.91 -11.19
C ARG A 405 2.46 22.83 -12.07
N TYR A 406 2.29 23.17 -13.34
CA TYR A 406 1.89 22.23 -14.36
C TYR A 406 2.90 22.22 -15.49
N ARG A 407 2.93 21.11 -16.22
CA ARG A 407 3.71 20.94 -17.43
C ARG A 407 2.87 20.17 -18.42
N VAL A 408 2.94 20.54 -19.70
CA VAL A 408 2.29 19.85 -20.81
C VAL A 408 3.38 19.46 -21.80
N ALA A 409 3.33 18.23 -22.28
CA ALA A 409 4.28 17.65 -23.23
C ALA A 409 3.54 16.85 -24.30
N GLY A 410 4.15 16.66 -25.46
CA GLY A 410 3.51 15.94 -26.57
C GLY A 410 2.46 16.80 -27.27
N GLY A 411 2.55 16.86 -28.60
CA GLY A 411 1.61 17.57 -29.45
C GLY A 411 2.16 18.94 -29.88
N GLY A 412 2.72 19.00 -31.08
CA GLY A 412 2.94 20.27 -31.82
C GLY A 412 1.63 20.94 -32.25
N THR A 413 0.54 20.67 -31.53
CA THR A 413 -0.74 21.34 -31.71
C THR A 413 -0.59 22.79 -31.29
N LYS A 414 -1.08 23.70 -32.14
CA LYS A 414 -1.20 25.12 -31.83
C LYS A 414 -2.56 25.44 -31.18
N GLU A 415 -3.40 24.45 -30.97
CA GLU A 415 -4.72 24.64 -30.36
C GLU A 415 -4.58 25.12 -28.92
N GLU A 416 -5.37 26.13 -28.55
CA GLU A 416 -5.50 26.53 -27.17
C GLU A 416 -6.25 25.45 -26.38
N GLY A 417 -5.73 25.17 -25.20
CA GLY A 417 -6.31 24.30 -24.21
C GLY A 417 -6.79 25.04 -22.97
N ARG A 418 -7.40 24.28 -22.07
CA ARG A 418 -7.94 24.77 -20.80
C ARG A 418 -7.62 23.81 -19.67
N LEU A 419 -7.16 24.36 -18.55
CA LEU A 419 -7.04 23.67 -17.27
C LEU A 419 -8.16 24.13 -16.33
N ASP A 420 -8.99 23.20 -15.87
CA ASP A 420 -9.97 23.40 -14.80
C ASP A 420 -9.43 22.83 -13.49
N PHE A 421 -9.19 23.69 -12.50
CA PHE A 421 -8.80 23.31 -11.15
C PHE A 421 -10.01 23.31 -10.23
N ARG A 422 -10.12 22.26 -9.42
CA ARG A 422 -11.08 22.15 -8.33
C ARG A 422 -10.37 21.64 -7.09
N VAL A 423 -10.36 22.41 -6.02
CA VAL A 423 -9.76 22.04 -4.74
C VAL A 423 -10.88 21.67 -3.78
N THR A 424 -10.80 20.46 -3.22
CA THR A 424 -11.75 19.98 -2.21
C THR A 424 -11.04 19.71 -0.89
N ASP A 425 -11.72 19.96 0.21
CA ASP A 425 -11.27 19.57 1.55
C ASP A 425 -11.36 18.05 1.79
N PHE A 426 -11.09 17.64 3.04
CA PHE A 426 -11.18 16.25 3.46
C PHE A 426 -12.59 15.67 3.29
N ALA A 427 -13.62 16.46 3.64
CA ALA A 427 -15.04 16.11 3.54
C ALA A 427 -15.57 16.12 2.10
N GLY A 428 -14.79 16.65 1.14
CA GLY A 428 -15.15 16.72 -0.27
C GLY A 428 -15.85 18.01 -0.66
N ASN A 429 -15.96 18.98 0.25
CA ASN A 429 -16.49 20.31 -0.06
C ASN A 429 -15.48 21.05 -0.94
N GLU A 430 -15.98 21.75 -1.95
CA GLU A 430 -15.14 22.62 -2.77
C GLU A 430 -14.74 23.87 -1.96
N VAL A 431 -13.44 24.14 -1.90
CA VAL A 431 -12.88 25.30 -1.18
C VAL A 431 -12.24 26.32 -2.11
N SER A 432 -11.94 25.93 -3.35
CA SER A 432 -11.39 26.82 -4.38
C SER A 432 -11.57 26.17 -5.75
N SER A 433 -11.76 26.98 -6.78
CA SER A 433 -11.69 26.55 -8.17
C SER A 433 -11.06 27.63 -9.04
N ALA A 434 -10.45 27.19 -10.14
CA ALA A 434 -9.76 28.09 -11.06
C ALA A 434 -9.86 27.58 -12.48
N ARG A 435 -9.76 28.50 -13.45
CA ARG A 435 -9.56 28.15 -14.85
C ARG A 435 -8.33 28.85 -15.38
N LYS A 436 -7.55 28.15 -16.20
CA LYS A 436 -6.38 28.70 -16.86
C LYS A 436 -6.34 28.25 -18.31
N THR A 437 -6.24 29.21 -19.23
CA THR A 437 -5.96 28.92 -20.63
C THR A 437 -4.50 28.46 -20.75
N VAL A 438 -4.28 27.43 -21.56
CA VAL A 438 -2.94 26.95 -21.90
C VAL A 438 -2.78 27.03 -23.40
N SER A 439 -1.80 27.76 -23.91
CA SER A 439 -1.48 27.70 -25.33
C SER A 439 -0.93 26.32 -25.69
N GLY A 440 -1.27 25.84 -26.89
CA GLY A 440 -0.78 24.59 -27.46
C GLY A 440 0.74 24.48 -27.33
N ALA A 441 1.20 23.27 -27.01
CA ALA A 441 2.42 23.01 -26.24
C ALA A 441 3.68 23.70 -26.76
N GLU A 442 4.08 24.81 -26.13
CA GLU A 442 5.51 25.09 -26.00
C GLU A 442 6.10 24.02 -25.07
N ALA A 443 6.92 23.16 -25.67
CA ALA A 443 7.51 22.03 -25.00
C ALA A 443 8.19 22.45 -23.69
N GLY A 444 7.76 21.82 -22.60
CA GLY A 444 8.64 21.27 -21.57
C GLY A 444 9.19 22.19 -20.48
N GLU A 445 8.54 23.31 -20.17
CA GLU A 445 8.82 24.06 -18.94
C GLU A 445 7.70 23.93 -17.91
N TRP A 446 8.05 24.03 -16.64
CA TRP A 446 7.08 24.10 -15.55
C TRP A 446 6.47 25.50 -15.50
N LYS A 447 5.15 25.57 -15.70
CA LYS A 447 4.39 26.81 -15.61
C LYS A 447 3.68 26.88 -14.25
N PRO A 448 3.62 28.06 -13.60
CA PRO A 448 2.93 28.19 -12.32
C PRO A 448 1.41 28.03 -12.50
N ALA A 449 0.76 27.41 -11.52
CA ALA A 449 -0.69 27.36 -11.35
C ALA A 449 -1.01 27.64 -9.88
N GLN A 450 -2.00 28.50 -9.63
CA GLN A 450 -2.42 28.78 -8.27
C GLN A 450 -3.54 27.82 -7.86
N ALA A 451 -3.37 27.17 -6.71
CA ALA A 451 -4.42 26.36 -6.09
C ALA A 451 -5.59 27.22 -5.59
N SER A 452 -5.31 28.49 -5.30
CA SER A 452 -6.28 29.50 -4.86
C SER A 452 -5.96 30.84 -5.53
N PRO A 453 -6.49 31.10 -6.72
CA PRO A 453 -6.25 32.35 -7.44
C PRO A 453 -6.94 33.56 -6.78
N ASP A 454 -7.96 33.30 -5.97
CA ASP A 454 -8.77 34.28 -5.25
C ASP A 454 -8.18 34.68 -3.89
N GLY A 455 -7.03 34.12 -3.50
CA GLY A 455 -6.41 34.36 -2.19
C GLY A 455 -7.09 33.63 -1.03
N THR A 456 -8.00 32.70 -1.31
CA THR A 456 -8.57 31.79 -0.31
C THR A 456 -7.49 31.06 0.47
N ARG A 457 -7.54 31.19 1.80
CA ARG A 457 -6.59 30.54 2.71
C ARG A 457 -6.87 29.04 2.79
N LEU A 458 -6.04 28.27 2.10
CA LEU A 458 -6.11 26.81 2.13
C LEU A 458 -5.58 26.24 3.46
N ARG A 459 -6.31 25.29 4.04
CA ARG A 459 -5.96 24.62 5.31
C ARG A 459 -6.34 23.14 5.29
N GLY A 460 -5.59 22.33 6.03
CA GLY A 460 -5.91 20.93 6.27
C GLY A 460 -5.54 20.01 5.11
N ALA A 461 -6.15 18.83 5.07
CA ALA A 461 -5.97 17.87 3.99
C ALA A 461 -6.84 18.26 2.78
N LEU A 462 -6.20 18.39 1.62
CA LEU A 462 -6.82 18.90 0.40
C LEU A 462 -6.59 17.95 -0.76
N ARG A 463 -7.50 17.98 -1.72
CA ARG A 463 -7.37 17.29 -3.01
C ARG A 463 -7.54 18.30 -4.12
N VAL A 464 -6.54 18.44 -4.97
CA VAL A 464 -6.61 19.28 -6.18
C VAL A 464 -6.90 18.37 -7.35
N HIS A 465 -8.08 18.53 -7.94
CA HIS A 465 -8.51 17.85 -9.15
C HIS A 465 -8.29 18.80 -10.31
N VAL A 466 -7.59 18.35 -11.34
CA VAL A 466 -7.33 19.16 -12.53
C VAL A 466 -7.76 18.40 -13.76
N THR A 467 -8.54 19.05 -14.61
CA THR A 467 -8.91 18.56 -15.94
C THR A 467 -8.22 19.42 -16.99
N LEU A 468 -7.42 18.79 -17.85
CA LEU A 468 -6.90 19.40 -19.06
C LEU A 468 -7.80 19.04 -20.23
N THR A 469 -8.17 20.02 -21.04
CA THR A 469 -8.82 19.83 -22.34
C THR A 469 -8.06 20.59 -23.42
N ILE A 470 -7.52 19.89 -24.43
CA ILE A 470 -6.91 20.49 -25.63
C ILE A 470 -7.45 19.75 -26.85
N GLY A 471 -8.15 20.46 -27.74
CA GLY A 471 -8.86 19.82 -28.85
C GLY A 471 -9.80 18.71 -28.35
N ASN A 472 -9.64 17.51 -28.90
CA ASN A 472 -10.38 16.31 -28.50
C ASN A 472 -9.75 15.55 -27.32
N VAL A 473 -8.59 15.99 -26.83
CA VAL A 473 -7.91 15.34 -25.70
C VAL A 473 -8.44 15.90 -24.40
N THR A 474 -8.99 15.03 -23.55
CA THR A 474 -9.32 15.36 -22.15
C THR A 474 -8.59 14.43 -21.21
N GLN A 475 -7.85 15.00 -20.27
CA GLN A 475 -7.12 14.25 -19.26
C GLN A 475 -7.40 14.79 -17.86
N LYS A 476 -7.38 13.90 -16.87
CA LYS A 476 -7.62 14.25 -15.47
C LYS A 476 -6.45 13.85 -14.60
N GLN A 477 -6.10 14.70 -13.65
CA GLN A 477 -5.12 14.41 -12.61
C GLN A 477 -5.62 14.86 -11.25
N ARG A 478 -5.07 14.23 -10.22
CA ARG A 478 -5.34 14.57 -8.85
C ARG A 478 -4.04 14.65 -8.06
N LEU A 479 -3.90 15.72 -7.29
CA LEU A 479 -2.83 15.91 -6.34
C LEU A 479 -3.42 15.92 -4.92
N ARG A 480 -2.73 15.27 -3.97
CA ARG A 480 -3.06 15.38 -2.54
C ARG A 480 -2.10 16.39 -1.92
N LEU A 481 -2.65 17.33 -1.16
CA LEU A 481 -1.90 18.36 -0.45
C LEU A 481 -2.26 18.32 1.04
N ALA A 482 -1.37 18.82 1.89
CA ALA A 482 -1.68 19.17 3.26
C ALA A 482 -1.15 20.57 3.56
N VAL A 483 -1.96 21.42 4.18
CA VAL A 483 -1.51 22.72 4.69
C VAL A 483 -1.70 22.73 6.21
N ILE A 484 -0.61 22.52 6.94
CA ILE A 484 -0.59 22.26 8.38
C ILE A 484 -0.21 23.51 9.17
N PRO A 485 -0.61 23.63 10.45
CA PRO A 485 -0.16 24.73 11.30
C PRO A 485 1.38 24.79 11.37
N PRO A 486 1.94 25.98 11.61
CA PRO A 486 3.35 26.09 11.92
C PRO A 486 3.66 25.24 13.15
N ARG A 487 4.86 24.68 13.17
CA ARG A 487 5.35 23.95 14.33
C ARG A 487 5.28 24.85 15.58
N PRO A 488 4.79 24.34 16.72
CA PRO A 488 4.92 25.04 17.99
C PRO A 488 6.40 25.35 18.30
N THR A 489 6.70 26.57 18.76
CA THR A 489 8.03 26.93 19.26
C THR A 489 8.21 26.34 20.66
N GLY A 490 8.56 25.06 20.73
CA GLY A 490 8.72 24.33 21.97
C GLY A 490 8.68 22.82 21.79
N ASP A 491 8.69 22.12 22.91
CA ASP A 491 8.50 20.68 22.94
C ASP A 491 7.04 20.31 22.61
N THR A 492 6.82 19.07 22.19
CA THR A 492 5.52 18.52 21.80
C THR A 492 5.28 17.22 22.58
N ARG A 493 4.02 16.97 22.91
CA ARG A 493 3.60 15.74 23.59
C ARG A 493 3.55 14.53 22.66
N PHE A 494 3.75 14.73 21.36
CA PHE A 494 3.63 13.68 20.35
C PHE A 494 4.99 13.18 19.88
N GLY A 495 5.07 11.87 19.76
CA GLY A 495 6.24 11.19 19.24
C GLY A 495 5.86 9.96 18.42
N VAL A 496 6.88 9.36 17.82
CA VAL A 496 6.76 8.12 17.06
C VAL A 496 7.51 7.00 17.77
N ASN A 497 6.92 5.81 17.72
CA ASN A 497 7.65 4.61 18.09
C ASN A 497 8.51 4.19 16.89
N HIS A 498 9.84 4.21 17.05
CA HIS A 498 10.83 4.05 15.99
C HIS A 498 10.96 5.26 15.05
N ALA A 499 12.19 5.63 14.75
CA ALA A 499 12.47 6.63 13.74
C ALA A 499 12.13 6.11 12.35
N TYR A 500 11.55 6.98 11.51
CA TYR A 500 11.38 6.64 10.09
C TYR A 500 12.73 6.30 9.43
N PRO A 501 12.75 5.37 8.46
CA PRO A 501 13.98 4.94 7.81
C PRO A 501 14.66 6.04 6.98
N TRP A 502 13.90 7.03 6.51
CA TRP A 502 14.41 8.00 5.54
C TRP A 502 14.63 9.40 6.15
N PRO A 503 15.78 10.06 5.92
CA PRO A 503 16.08 11.38 6.48
C PRO A 503 15.00 12.44 6.24
N HIS A 504 14.49 12.54 5.00
CA HIS A 504 13.45 13.53 4.66
C HIS A 504 12.13 13.29 5.39
N LEU A 505 11.85 12.07 5.88
CA LEU A 505 10.67 11.83 6.72
C LEU A 505 10.88 12.31 8.16
N LEU A 506 12.11 12.32 8.67
CA LEU A 506 12.41 12.86 10.00
C LEU A 506 12.15 14.37 10.04
N ASP A 507 12.55 15.08 8.98
CA ASP A 507 12.19 16.49 8.80
C ASP A 507 10.67 16.69 8.77
N ARG A 508 9.94 15.79 8.09
CA ARG A 508 8.47 15.86 8.00
C ARG A 508 7.77 15.53 9.31
N CYS A 509 8.32 14.64 10.14
CA CYS A 509 7.82 14.40 11.50
C CYS A 509 7.86 15.68 12.30
N ARG A 510 9.01 16.35 12.27
CA ARG A 510 9.22 17.61 12.95
C ARG A 510 8.24 18.68 12.49
N ASP A 511 8.06 18.83 11.17
CA ASP A 511 7.09 19.77 10.59
C ASP A 511 5.66 19.46 11.07
N ALA A 512 5.30 18.18 11.22
CA ALA A 512 4.00 17.72 11.69
C ALA A 512 3.83 17.79 13.23
N GLY A 513 4.83 18.26 13.97
CA GLY A 513 4.77 18.32 15.44
C GLY A 513 5.01 16.98 16.14
N LEU A 514 5.59 15.99 15.45
CA LEU A 514 6.10 14.74 16.01
C LEU A 514 7.60 14.91 16.31
N ALA A 515 7.95 15.37 17.52
CA ALA A 515 9.35 15.67 17.83
C ALA A 515 10.07 14.58 18.63
N TRP A 516 9.35 13.73 19.36
CA TRP A 516 9.96 12.64 20.11
C TRP A 516 10.06 11.36 19.29
N VAL A 517 11.21 10.71 19.36
CA VAL A 517 11.44 9.37 18.81
C VAL A 517 11.74 8.44 19.97
N ARG A 518 10.93 7.40 20.14
CA ARG A 518 11.30 6.29 21.02
C ARG A 518 12.24 5.35 20.27
N ASP A 519 13.48 5.26 20.72
CA ASP A 519 14.55 4.50 20.08
C ASP A 519 14.84 3.20 20.86
N TRP A 520 14.95 2.10 20.13
CA TRP A 520 15.13 0.76 20.71
C TRP A 520 16.54 0.21 20.50
N SER A 521 17.52 1.05 20.18
CA SER A 521 18.83 0.56 19.72
C SER A 521 19.74 0.04 20.83
N LEU A 522 19.52 0.44 22.09
CA LEU A 522 20.33 0.02 23.25
C LEU A 522 19.88 -1.33 23.85
N LYS A 523 19.73 -2.35 23.00
CA LYS A 523 19.46 -3.73 23.45
C LYS A 523 20.70 -4.31 24.08
N TRP A 524 20.59 -4.99 25.22
CA TRP A 524 21.77 -5.57 25.89
C TRP A 524 22.58 -6.50 24.96
N ASP A 525 21.90 -7.37 24.21
CA ASP A 525 22.54 -8.26 23.22
C ASP A 525 23.27 -7.52 22.08
N THR A 526 22.93 -6.26 21.84
CA THR A 526 23.58 -5.40 20.82
C THR A 526 24.71 -4.57 21.43
N VAL A 527 24.50 -3.99 22.62
CA VAL A 527 25.49 -3.14 23.28
C VAL A 527 26.58 -3.95 23.97
N GLU A 528 26.29 -5.18 24.41
CA GLU A 528 27.24 -6.12 25.02
C GLU A 528 27.02 -7.54 24.46
N PRO A 529 27.38 -7.78 23.18
CA PRO A 529 27.17 -9.07 22.52
C PRO A 529 27.98 -10.22 23.15
N GLU A 530 29.07 -9.89 23.84
CA GLU A 530 29.91 -10.81 24.62
C GLU A 530 30.25 -10.14 25.96
N LYS A 531 30.34 -10.93 27.04
CA LYS A 531 30.61 -10.40 28.39
C LYS A 531 31.87 -9.53 28.41
N GLY A 532 31.72 -8.29 28.87
CA GLY A 532 32.76 -7.27 28.95
C GLY A 532 33.08 -6.54 27.64
N ARG A 533 32.48 -6.93 26.50
CA ARG A 533 32.73 -6.32 25.19
C ARG A 533 31.59 -5.39 24.79
N PHE A 534 31.76 -4.10 25.09
CA PHE A 534 30.76 -3.08 24.76
C PHE A 534 30.90 -2.54 23.32
N ALA A 535 29.76 -2.39 22.63
CA ALA A 535 29.67 -1.93 21.24
C ALA A 535 28.49 -0.96 21.06
N PHE A 536 28.78 0.35 21.11
CA PHE A 536 27.75 1.39 20.97
C PHE A 536 27.60 1.96 19.56
N ALA A 537 28.53 1.67 18.64
CA ALA A 537 28.61 2.35 17.35
C ALA A 537 27.28 2.36 16.56
N GLU A 538 26.61 1.22 16.40
CA GLU A 538 25.32 1.18 15.69
C GLU A 538 24.19 1.86 16.46
N ALA A 539 24.16 1.76 17.79
CA ALA A 539 23.18 2.47 18.61
C ALA A 539 23.37 3.99 18.52
N ASP A 540 24.62 4.47 18.59
CA ASP A 540 24.98 5.87 18.39
C ASP A 540 24.52 6.35 17.01
N TYR A 541 24.64 5.54 15.96
CA TYR A 541 24.13 5.90 14.64
C TYR A 541 22.60 6.04 14.62
N GLN A 542 21.87 5.12 15.25
CA GLN A 542 20.40 5.17 15.30
C GLN A 542 19.93 6.39 16.09
N ILE A 543 20.53 6.67 17.25
CA ILE A 543 20.18 7.79 18.13
C ILE A 543 20.57 9.14 17.50
N ASN A 544 21.81 9.26 17.00
CA ASN A 544 22.29 10.55 16.49
C ASN A 544 21.60 10.98 15.20
N ARG A 545 21.01 10.06 14.44
CA ARG A 545 20.32 10.39 13.19
C ARG A 545 19.08 11.27 13.44
N PRO A 546 18.06 10.89 14.24
CA PRO A 546 16.98 11.80 14.62
C PRO A 546 17.45 13.10 15.26
N LEU A 547 18.47 13.05 16.13
CA LEU A 547 19.01 14.25 16.79
C LEU A 547 19.53 15.27 15.76
N ARG A 548 20.24 14.82 14.70
CA ARG A 548 20.70 15.69 13.60
C ARG A 548 19.57 16.36 12.83
N HIS A 549 18.35 15.80 12.87
CA HIS A 549 17.15 16.41 12.28
C HIS A 549 16.37 17.28 13.29
N ALA A 550 16.96 17.60 14.45
CA ALA A 550 16.36 18.39 15.52
C ALA A 550 15.09 17.74 16.11
N LEU A 551 15.10 16.41 16.22
CA LEU A 551 14.16 15.62 17.01
C LEU A 551 14.76 15.32 18.38
N HIS A 552 13.91 14.95 19.33
CA HIS A 552 14.29 14.41 20.63
C HIS A 552 14.28 12.89 20.59
N VAL A 553 15.19 12.25 21.32
CA VAL A 553 15.26 10.79 21.41
C VAL A 553 15.03 10.36 22.85
N LEU A 554 14.02 9.53 23.04
CA LEU A 554 13.83 8.72 24.25
C LEU A 554 14.50 7.37 23.99
N ALA A 555 15.76 7.26 24.40
CA ALA A 555 16.50 6.02 24.29
C ALA A 555 15.98 5.00 25.30
N MET A 556 15.59 3.83 24.81
CA MET A 556 15.15 2.70 25.62
C MET A 556 16.28 1.69 25.73
N ALA A 557 16.33 0.96 26.85
CA ALA A 557 17.10 -0.27 26.98
C ALA A 557 16.16 -1.49 26.90
N PRO A 558 15.62 -1.83 25.71
CA PRO A 558 14.70 -2.93 25.57
C PRO A 558 15.44 -4.27 25.63
N PHE A 559 14.76 -5.28 26.17
CA PHE A 559 15.28 -6.64 26.37
C PHE A 559 16.40 -6.69 27.43
N PRO A 560 16.14 -7.32 28.59
CA PRO A 560 16.99 -7.18 29.77
C PRO A 560 18.26 -8.04 29.75
N SER A 561 18.57 -8.76 28.67
CA SER A 561 19.76 -9.61 28.63
C SER A 561 20.36 -9.78 27.24
N SER A 562 21.64 -10.13 27.22
CA SER A 562 22.31 -10.68 26.05
C SER A 562 22.10 -12.19 25.98
N ARG A 563 22.32 -12.80 24.82
CA ARG A 563 22.30 -14.27 24.66
C ARG A 563 23.23 -14.95 25.64
N TRP A 564 24.41 -14.41 25.88
CA TRP A 564 25.36 -14.99 26.82
C TRP A 564 24.85 -14.91 28.26
N ALA A 565 24.14 -13.87 28.67
CA ALA A 565 23.65 -13.67 30.05
C ALA A 565 22.26 -14.26 30.31
N SER A 566 21.42 -14.45 29.28
CA SER A 566 20.00 -14.78 29.41
C SER A 566 19.68 -16.05 30.24
N ALA A 567 18.61 -16.01 31.03
CA ALA A 567 18.05 -17.16 31.75
C ALA A 567 17.21 -18.10 30.87
N ALA A 568 17.16 -17.87 29.55
CA ALA A 568 16.51 -18.76 28.61
C ALA A 568 17.04 -20.21 28.71
N SER A 569 16.11 -21.17 28.74
CA SER A 569 16.41 -22.60 28.76
C SER A 569 17.20 -23.02 27.50
N PRO A 570 17.97 -24.14 27.56
CA PRO A 570 18.68 -24.67 26.41
C PRO A 570 17.78 -24.87 25.18
N GLU A 571 16.56 -25.36 25.39
CA GLU A 571 15.56 -25.59 24.32
C GLU A 571 15.21 -24.29 23.58
N MET A 572 14.93 -23.20 24.30
CA MET A 572 14.61 -21.90 23.69
C MET A 572 15.78 -21.33 22.88
N ARG A 573 17.02 -21.69 23.23
CA ARG A 573 18.24 -21.23 22.55
C ARG A 573 18.52 -21.94 21.23
N THR A 574 17.89 -23.08 20.98
CA THR A 574 18.06 -23.84 19.73
C THR A 574 17.35 -23.20 18.53
N GLY A 575 16.34 -22.36 18.79
CA GLY A 575 15.57 -21.70 17.74
C GLY A 575 16.38 -20.64 17.01
N THR A 576 16.48 -20.76 15.68
CA THR A 576 17.17 -19.80 14.81
C THR A 576 16.24 -18.75 14.21
N GLY A 577 14.93 -18.93 14.34
CA GLY A 577 13.91 -18.03 13.81
C GLY A 577 13.82 -16.70 14.56
N TYR A 578 13.25 -15.69 13.91
CA TYR A 578 13.18 -14.32 14.42
C TYR A 578 12.51 -14.22 15.80
N ARG A 579 11.40 -14.95 16.01
CA ARG A 579 10.66 -14.92 17.28
C ARG A 579 11.44 -15.60 18.39
N GLU A 580 12.04 -16.75 18.10
CA GLU A 580 12.82 -17.54 19.04
C GLU A 580 14.06 -16.78 19.50
N ARG A 581 14.80 -16.19 18.53
CA ARG A 581 15.95 -15.31 18.80
C ARG A 581 15.60 -14.15 19.71
N ARG A 582 14.46 -13.50 19.46
CA ARG A 582 13.95 -12.40 20.29
C ARG A 582 13.52 -12.89 21.68
N SER A 583 12.88 -14.05 21.79
CA SER A 583 12.43 -14.60 23.07
C SER A 583 13.59 -14.89 24.01
N VAL A 584 14.74 -15.33 23.50
CA VAL A 584 15.93 -15.59 24.34
C VAL A 584 16.36 -14.34 25.10
N VAL A 585 16.54 -13.21 24.40
CA VAL A 585 17.02 -11.95 25.03
C VAL A 585 15.93 -11.23 25.81
N ALA A 586 14.66 -11.58 25.60
CA ALA A 586 13.55 -11.07 26.38
C ALA A 586 13.48 -11.63 27.81
N MET A 587 14.15 -12.76 28.07
CA MET A 587 14.28 -13.32 29.42
C MET A 587 15.22 -12.46 30.26
N ALA A 588 14.99 -12.45 31.58
CA ALA A 588 15.93 -11.88 32.55
C ALA A 588 17.34 -12.49 32.41
N PRO A 589 18.40 -11.79 32.82
CA PRO A 589 19.72 -12.39 32.92
C PRO A 589 19.75 -13.49 34.01
N ARG A 590 20.69 -14.44 33.91
CA ARG A 590 20.89 -15.49 34.93
C ARG A 590 21.39 -14.93 36.25
N SER A 591 22.09 -13.80 36.22
CA SER A 591 22.58 -13.06 37.37
C SER A 591 22.29 -11.58 37.19
N MET A 592 21.81 -10.90 38.23
CA MET A 592 21.60 -9.44 38.17
C MET A 592 22.92 -8.67 38.00
N ALA A 593 24.04 -9.21 38.48
CA ALA A 593 25.36 -8.62 38.28
C ALA A 593 25.85 -8.67 36.81
N ASP A 594 25.16 -9.39 35.92
CA ASP A 594 25.43 -9.33 34.47
C ASP A 594 24.65 -8.17 33.79
N PHE A 595 23.81 -7.44 34.54
CA PHE A 595 23.04 -6.29 34.07
C PHE A 595 23.47 -4.96 34.73
N GLU A 596 24.02 -5.02 35.95
CA GLU A 596 24.68 -3.91 36.65
C GLU A 596 26.03 -3.55 36.01
#